data_AF-A0A842T0F5-F1
#
_entry.id   AF-A0A842T0F5-F1
#
_cell.length_a   1.000
_cell.length_b   1.000
_cell.length_c   1.000
_cell.angle_alpha   90.00
_cell.angle_beta   90.00
_cell.angle_gamma   90.00
#
_symmetry.space_group_name_H-M   'P 1'
#
loop_
_entity.id
_entity.type
_entity.pdbx_description
1 polymer ?
#
loop_
_entity_poly.entity_id
_entity_poly.type
_entity_poly.pdbx_seq_one_letter_code
_entity_poly.pdbx_strand_id
1 'polypeptide(L)'
;MIDSLKKSFKAYSKKPFLFVWSTILYIFMLLVFVFAAVGIFLSYFLFLSVFGQELNLESIPTLAVIGIIVFMLLFFLNGINASLARAYSRAVEKKKTSLYQFYSFIMEKAPETFAVMLMREVLWLLAVGPAIGIYIYFLEGIELMDWLIGLYALFMTFTIHMLFTPAFVLLGGFGSSLYNSLKYGLNFWREKHIYFIGLYILFAFAWLFNFIPFIQIPSLFFLYPVVYAAIVVMLRNSVTIEEEE
;
A
#
# COMPACT_ATOMS: atom_id res chain seq x y z
N MET A 1 13.52 -16.32 3.92
CA MET A 1 12.61 -15.71 4.91
C MET A 1 13.32 -15.38 6.23
N ILE A 2 13.81 -16.39 6.97
CA ILE A 2 14.41 -16.19 8.31
C ILE A 2 15.60 -15.24 8.28
N ASP A 3 16.49 -15.35 7.29
CA ASP A 3 17.66 -14.47 7.21
C ASP A 3 17.30 -13.01 6.92
N SER A 4 16.27 -12.78 6.09
CA SER A 4 15.74 -11.43 5.84
C SER A 4 15.16 -10.82 7.12
N LEU A 5 14.37 -11.59 7.88
CA LEU A 5 13.84 -11.16 9.18
C LEU A 5 14.96 -10.88 10.19
N LYS A 6 15.95 -11.77 10.30
CA LYS A 6 17.12 -11.57 11.18
C LYS A 6 17.90 -10.32 10.79
N LYS A 7 18.12 -10.08 9.50
CA LYS A 7 18.84 -8.90 9.00
C LYS A 7 18.07 -7.61 9.32
N SER A 8 16.77 -7.58 9.07
CA SER A 8 15.91 -6.43 9.37
C SER A 8 15.79 -6.16 10.86
N PHE A 9 15.56 -7.21 11.67
CA PHE A 9 15.53 -7.08 13.13
C PHE A 9 16.87 -6.59 13.67
N LYS A 10 17.99 -7.16 13.23
CA LYS A 10 19.34 -6.72 13.64
C LYS A 10 19.60 -5.26 13.24
N ALA A 11 19.12 -4.81 12.08
CA ALA A 11 19.22 -3.41 11.68
C ALA A 11 18.37 -2.51 12.59
N TYR A 12 17.13 -2.92 12.86
CA TYR A 12 16.22 -2.22 13.78
C TYR A 12 16.81 -2.12 15.18
N SER A 13 17.25 -3.22 15.80
CA SER A 13 17.81 -3.21 17.16
C SER A 13 19.04 -2.31 17.32
N LYS A 14 19.82 -2.12 16.25
CA LYS A 14 21.00 -1.24 16.26
C LYS A 14 20.66 0.24 16.10
N LYS A 15 19.65 0.58 15.30
CA LYS A 15 19.25 1.97 15.02
C LYS A 15 17.72 2.09 14.88
N PRO A 16 16.96 1.84 15.97
CA PRO A 16 15.49 1.78 15.89
C PRO A 16 14.88 3.12 15.47
N PHE A 17 15.53 4.22 15.87
CA PHE A 17 15.12 5.57 15.50
C PHE A 17 14.99 5.79 13.99
N LEU A 18 15.80 5.15 13.14
CA LEU A 18 15.69 5.33 11.68
C LEU A 18 14.38 4.75 11.13
N PHE A 19 13.90 3.65 11.70
CA PHE A 19 12.64 3.01 11.31
C PHE A 19 11.46 3.80 11.88
N VAL A 20 11.50 4.15 13.16
CA VAL A 20 10.47 4.97 13.82
C VAL A 20 10.31 6.32 13.12
N TRP A 21 11.41 6.98 12.79
CA TRP A 21 11.40 8.23 12.04
C TRP A 21 10.74 8.09 10.67
N SER A 22 11.01 6.99 9.95
CA SER A 22 10.37 6.71 8.66
C SER A 22 8.86 6.49 8.80
N THR A 23 8.41 5.83 9.87
CA THR A 23 6.99 5.69 10.21
C THR A 23 6.35 7.03 10.56
N ILE A 24 7.05 7.90 11.31
CA ILE A 24 6.56 9.25 11.61
C ILE A 24 6.40 10.08 10.33
N LEU A 25 7.37 10.03 9.42
CA LEU A 25 7.27 10.70 8.11
C LEU A 25 6.07 10.20 7.31
N TYR A 26 5.81 8.89 7.32
CA TYR A 26 4.62 8.31 6.69
C TYR A 26 3.33 8.89 7.28
N ILE A 27 3.17 8.87 8.60
CA ILE A 27 1.97 9.39 9.29
C ILE A 27 1.81 10.89 9.02
N PHE A 28 2.90 11.65 9.12
CA PHE A 28 2.89 13.09 8.88
C PHE A 28 2.44 13.42 7.45
N MET A 29 3.02 12.76 6.44
CA MET A 29 2.63 12.99 5.05
C MET A 29 1.19 12.56 4.78
N LEU A 30 0.75 11.44 5.35
CA LEU A 30 -0.64 10.99 5.25
C LEU A 30 -1.60 12.08 5.78
N LEU A 31 -1.31 12.64 6.95
CA LEU A 31 -2.10 13.73 7.52
C LEU A 31 -2.11 14.97 6.61
N VAL A 32 -0.96 15.36 6.05
CA VAL A 32 -0.87 16.49 5.11
C VAL A 32 -1.80 16.29 3.91
N PHE A 33 -1.82 15.09 3.31
CA PHE A 33 -2.72 14.82 2.18
C PHE A 33 -4.19 14.74 2.59
N VAL A 34 -4.51 14.20 3.76
CA VAL A 34 -5.88 14.21 4.30
C VAL A 34 -6.36 15.65 4.53
N PHE A 35 -5.54 16.51 5.14
CA PHE A 35 -5.88 17.92 5.31
C PHE A 35 -6.04 18.65 3.97
N ALA A 36 -5.20 18.35 2.99
CA ALA A 36 -5.35 18.90 1.63
C ALA A 36 -6.69 18.47 0.99
N ALA A 37 -7.07 17.21 1.11
CA ALA A 37 -8.35 16.70 0.61
C ALA A 37 -9.55 17.35 1.31
N VAL A 38 -9.49 17.52 2.63
CA VAL A 38 -10.51 18.25 3.40
C VAL A 38 -10.60 19.71 2.93
N GLY A 39 -9.46 20.36 2.68
CA GLY A 39 -9.42 21.72 2.14
C GLY A 39 -10.10 21.86 0.76
N ILE A 40 -9.89 20.90 -0.15
CA ILE A 40 -10.58 20.86 -1.45
C ILE A 40 -12.08 20.66 -1.26
N PHE A 41 -12.49 19.73 -0.38
CA PHE A 41 -13.90 19.49 -0.09
C PHE A 41 -14.59 20.75 0.48
N LEU A 42 -13.95 21.44 1.42
CA LEU A 42 -14.45 22.69 1.98
C LEU A 42 -14.52 23.81 0.93
N SER A 43 -13.54 23.88 0.02
CA SER A 43 -13.57 24.85 -1.10
C SER A 43 -14.77 24.61 -2.02
N TYR A 44 -15.08 23.34 -2.30
CA TYR A 44 -16.28 22.97 -3.06
C TYR A 44 -17.58 23.32 -2.33
N PHE A 45 -17.64 23.05 -1.02
CA PHE A 45 -18.79 23.44 -0.19
C PHE A 45 -19.01 24.96 -0.19
N LEU A 46 -17.94 25.75 -0.05
CA LEU A 46 -18.01 27.22 -0.14
C LEU A 46 -18.49 27.66 -1.53
N PHE A 47 -18.00 27.03 -2.60
CA PHE A 47 -18.47 27.29 -3.96
C PHE A 47 -19.99 27.07 -4.07
N LEU A 48 -20.50 25.91 -3.64
CA LEU A 48 -21.95 25.65 -3.65
C LEU A 48 -22.74 26.70 -2.87
N SER A 49 -22.25 27.08 -1.69
CA SER A 49 -22.87 28.09 -0.84
C SER A 49 -22.95 29.46 -1.52
N VAL A 50 -21.90 29.88 -2.23
CA VAL A 50 -21.88 31.16 -2.98
C VAL A 50 -22.95 31.19 -4.09
N PHE A 51 -23.22 30.04 -4.72
CA PHE A 51 -24.23 29.91 -5.78
C PHE A 51 -25.62 29.51 -5.25
N GLY A 52 -25.82 29.46 -3.93
CA GLY A 52 -27.09 29.08 -3.32
C GLY A 52 -27.51 27.63 -3.62
N GLN A 53 -26.55 26.75 -3.91
CA GLN A 53 -26.78 25.34 -4.17
C GLN A 53 -26.59 24.52 -2.89
N GLU A 54 -27.49 23.58 -2.63
CA GLU A 54 -27.36 22.64 -1.52
C GLU A 54 -26.39 21.50 -1.87
N LEU A 55 -25.69 20.98 -0.86
CA LEU A 55 -24.85 19.79 -1.03
C LEU A 55 -25.75 18.56 -1.25
N ASN A 56 -25.87 18.13 -2.50
CA ASN A 56 -26.57 16.90 -2.87
C ASN A 56 -25.56 15.81 -3.29
N LEU A 57 -25.45 14.75 -2.48
CA LEU A 57 -24.55 13.60 -2.71
C LEU A 57 -24.92 12.75 -3.93
N GLU A 58 -26.15 12.85 -4.44
CA GLU A 58 -26.61 12.14 -5.62
C GLU A 58 -26.35 12.94 -6.92
N SER A 59 -26.00 14.22 -6.80
CA SER A 59 -25.77 15.06 -7.97
C SER A 59 -24.45 14.70 -8.67
N ILE A 60 -24.49 14.68 -10.00
CA ILE A 60 -23.31 14.38 -10.84
C ILE A 60 -22.11 15.28 -10.50
N PRO A 61 -22.27 16.61 -10.29
CA PRO A 61 -21.14 17.47 -9.91
C PRO A 61 -20.52 17.09 -8.56
N THR A 62 -21.32 16.82 -7.53
CA THR A 62 -20.82 16.39 -6.21
C THR A 62 -20.08 15.06 -6.30
N LEU A 63 -20.65 14.09 -7.02
CA LEU A 63 -20.01 12.80 -7.24
C LEU A 63 -18.68 12.94 -7.98
N ALA A 64 -18.61 13.80 -9.00
CA ALA A 64 -17.37 14.08 -9.71
C ALA A 64 -16.30 14.69 -8.80
N VAL A 65 -16.66 15.67 -7.96
CA VAL A 65 -15.73 16.29 -7.02
C VAL A 65 -15.24 15.28 -5.97
N ILE A 66 -16.14 14.51 -5.36
CA ILE A 66 -15.79 13.46 -4.41
C ILE A 66 -14.87 12.42 -5.08
N GLY A 67 -15.21 12.00 -6.31
CA GLY A 67 -14.42 11.08 -7.10
C GLY A 67 -13.00 11.60 -7.35
N ILE A 68 -12.84 12.87 -7.72
CA ILE A 68 -11.53 13.52 -7.90
C ILE A 68 -10.74 13.53 -6.58
N ILE A 69 -11.38 13.86 -5.46
CA ILE A 69 -10.73 13.88 -4.14
C ILE A 69 -10.24 12.48 -3.77
N VAL A 70 -11.08 11.46 -3.93
CA VAL A 70 -10.72 10.05 -3.66
C VAL A 70 -9.58 9.61 -4.56
N PHE A 71 -9.66 9.91 -5.86
CA PHE A 71 -8.62 9.56 -6.83
C PHE A 71 -7.27 10.22 -6.49
N MET A 72 -7.29 11.50 -6.12
CA MET A 72 -6.09 12.23 -5.69
C MET A 72 -5.51 11.64 -4.40
N LEU A 73 -6.35 11.28 -3.42
CA LEU A 73 -5.90 10.62 -2.20
C LEU A 73 -5.25 9.26 -2.49
N LEU A 74 -5.86 8.45 -3.34
CA LEU A 74 -5.30 7.16 -3.74
C LEU A 74 -3.96 7.35 -4.47
N PHE A 75 -3.86 8.33 -5.37
CA PHE A 75 -2.62 8.66 -6.07
C PHE A 75 -1.47 8.95 -5.10
N PHE A 76 -1.68 9.86 -4.14
CA PHE A 76 -0.64 10.22 -3.17
C PHE A 76 -0.37 9.12 -2.15
N LEU A 77 -1.39 8.38 -1.71
CA LEU A 77 -1.22 7.26 -0.77
C LEU A 77 -0.27 6.19 -1.33
N ASN A 78 -0.36 5.89 -2.63
CA ASN A 78 0.56 4.96 -3.27
C ASN A 78 2.00 5.50 -3.32
N GLY A 79 2.18 6.79 -3.62
CA GLY A 79 3.49 7.43 -3.53
C GLY A 79 4.08 7.43 -2.10
N ILE A 80 3.24 7.66 -1.08
CA ILE A 80 3.64 7.59 0.34
C ILE A 80 4.11 6.17 0.70
N ASN A 81 3.39 5.14 0.27
CA ASN A 81 3.78 3.74 0.49
C ASN A 81 5.12 3.42 -0.20
N ALA A 82 5.34 3.96 -1.40
CA ALA A 82 6.61 3.85 -2.12
C ALA A 82 7.77 4.49 -1.33
N SER A 83 7.57 5.72 -0.84
CA SER A 83 8.54 6.43 0.00
C SER A 83 8.82 5.71 1.31
N LEU A 84 7.83 5.05 1.89
CA LEU A 84 8.04 4.24 3.09
C LEU A 84 8.93 3.03 2.81
N ALA A 85 8.69 2.32 1.69
CA ALA A 85 9.56 1.22 1.25
C ALA A 85 11.01 1.70 1.07
N ARG A 86 11.21 2.85 0.42
CA ARG A 86 12.54 3.47 0.25
C ARG A 86 13.18 3.84 1.58
N ALA A 87 12.40 4.43 2.48
CA ALA A 87 12.90 4.87 3.77
C ALA A 87 13.33 3.68 4.64
N TYR A 88 12.58 2.57 4.64
CA TYR A 88 12.99 1.34 5.30
C TYR A 88 14.19 0.67 4.64
N SER A 89 14.27 0.66 3.30
CA SER A 89 15.46 0.21 2.57
C SER A 89 16.72 0.97 3.05
N ARG A 90 16.64 2.30 3.13
CA ARG A 90 17.72 3.16 3.63
C ARG A 90 18.00 2.95 5.12
N ALA A 91 16.97 2.73 5.94
CA ALA A 91 17.14 2.45 7.37
C ALA A 91 17.90 1.14 7.61
N VAL A 92 17.65 0.10 6.81
CA VAL A 92 18.42 -1.15 6.81
C VAL A 92 19.90 -0.89 6.47
N GLU A 93 20.17 0.03 5.55
CA GLU A 93 21.52 0.53 5.23
C GLU A 93 22.09 1.53 6.24
N LYS A 94 21.38 1.78 7.35
CA LYS A 94 21.74 2.75 8.40
C LYS A 94 21.83 4.20 7.91
N LYS A 95 21.14 4.54 6.82
CA LYS A 95 21.04 5.88 6.26
C LYS A 95 19.75 6.56 6.74
N LYS A 96 19.83 7.84 7.09
CA LYS A 96 18.67 8.68 7.43
C LYS A 96 17.94 9.12 6.17
N THR A 97 16.62 9.26 6.25
CA THR A 97 15.76 9.88 5.22
C THR A 97 15.28 11.22 5.74
N SER A 98 15.51 12.30 5.00
CA SER A 98 14.96 13.63 5.35
C SER A 98 13.51 13.77 4.87
N LEU A 99 12.76 14.71 5.44
CA LEU A 99 11.40 15.03 5.01
C LEU A 99 11.37 15.39 3.51
N TYR A 100 12.32 16.23 3.05
CA TYR A 100 12.45 16.59 1.64
C TYR A 100 12.65 15.37 0.74
N GLN A 101 13.54 14.45 1.11
CA GLN A 101 13.79 13.22 0.33
C GLN A 101 12.58 12.29 0.31
N PHE A 102 11.82 12.25 1.40
CA PHE A 102 10.59 11.46 1.49
C PHE A 102 9.53 12.06 0.57
N TYR A 103 9.29 13.37 0.66
CA TYR A 103 8.34 14.10 -0.16
C TYR A 103 8.67 14.09 -1.65
N SER A 104 9.92 14.38 -2.01
CA SER A 104 10.36 14.40 -3.41
C SER A 104 10.13 13.04 -4.08
N PHE A 105 10.36 11.95 -3.33
CA PHE A 105 10.13 10.61 -3.86
C PHE A 105 8.65 10.24 -3.98
N ILE A 106 7.77 10.78 -3.13
CA ILE A 106 6.31 10.66 -3.33
C ILE A 106 5.95 11.24 -4.69
N MET A 107 6.38 12.48 -4.96
CA MET A 107 6.03 13.18 -6.20
C MET A 107 6.62 12.47 -7.43
N GLU A 108 7.84 11.94 -7.32
CA GLU A 108 8.52 11.23 -8.39
C GLU A 108 7.83 9.90 -8.74
N LYS A 109 7.47 9.10 -7.73
CA LYS A 109 7.00 7.71 -7.93
C LYS A 109 5.50 7.51 -7.80
N ALA A 110 4.73 8.53 -7.41
CA ALA A 110 3.27 8.45 -7.36
C ALA A 110 2.65 8.01 -8.70
N PRO A 111 3.03 8.52 -9.88
CA PRO A 111 2.45 8.07 -11.15
C PRO A 111 2.63 6.58 -11.40
N GLU A 112 3.85 6.08 -11.22
CA GLU A 112 4.18 4.67 -11.48
C GLU A 112 3.54 3.74 -10.44
N THR A 113 3.61 4.07 -9.16
CA THR A 113 2.94 3.27 -8.11
C THR A 113 1.43 3.29 -8.25
N PHE A 114 0.85 4.42 -8.64
CA PHE A 114 -0.58 4.51 -8.91
C PHE A 114 -0.98 3.66 -10.11
N ALA A 115 -0.17 3.60 -11.18
CA ALA A 115 -0.40 2.68 -12.29
C ALA A 115 -0.41 1.20 -11.84
N VAL A 116 0.53 0.80 -10.98
CA VAL A 116 0.53 -0.56 -10.39
C VAL A 116 -0.75 -0.79 -9.57
N MET A 117 -1.19 0.20 -8.79
CA MET A 117 -2.45 0.13 -8.06
C MET A 117 -3.65 -0.04 -8.98
N LEU A 118 -3.76 0.76 -10.04
CA LEU A 118 -4.85 0.63 -11.01
C LEU A 118 -4.86 -0.75 -11.67
N MET A 119 -3.69 -1.29 -12.05
CA MET A 119 -3.60 -2.65 -12.59
C MET A 119 -4.09 -3.69 -11.57
N ARG A 120 -3.72 -3.54 -10.29
CA ARG A 120 -4.18 -4.39 -9.20
C ARG A 120 -5.70 -4.32 -9.03
N GLU A 121 -6.27 -3.11 -9.00
CA GLU A 121 -7.71 -2.90 -8.83
C GLU A 121 -8.51 -3.39 -10.04
N VAL A 122 -8.00 -3.23 -11.27
CA VAL A 122 -8.62 -3.79 -12.48
C VAL A 122 -8.63 -5.31 -12.39
N LEU A 123 -7.53 -5.95 -11.99
CA LEU A 123 -7.50 -7.40 -11.82
C LEU A 123 -8.47 -7.86 -10.72
N TRP A 124 -8.56 -7.10 -9.62
CA TRP A 124 -9.52 -7.36 -8.56
C TRP A 124 -10.96 -7.25 -9.06
N LEU A 125 -11.30 -6.21 -9.81
CA LEU A 125 -12.62 -6.03 -10.39
C LEU A 125 -12.98 -7.16 -11.36
N LEU A 126 -12.03 -7.62 -12.17
CA LEU A 126 -12.24 -8.74 -13.09
C LEU A 126 -12.43 -10.07 -12.36
N ALA A 127 -11.77 -10.27 -11.22
CA ALA A 127 -11.86 -11.52 -10.47
C ALA A 127 -13.07 -11.54 -9.52
N VAL A 128 -13.30 -10.46 -8.77
CA VAL A 128 -14.32 -10.37 -7.73
C VAL A 128 -15.64 -9.79 -8.25
N GLY A 129 -15.58 -8.85 -9.20
CA GLY A 129 -16.76 -8.17 -9.76
C GLY A 129 -17.81 -9.13 -10.33
N PRO A 130 -17.46 -10.12 -11.17
CA PRO A 130 -18.42 -11.10 -11.66
C PRO A 130 -19.06 -11.91 -10.54
N ALA A 131 -18.31 -12.30 -9.51
CA ALA A 131 -18.84 -13.05 -8.38
C ALA A 131 -19.84 -12.21 -7.57
N ILE A 132 -19.52 -10.93 -7.33
CA ILE A 132 -20.44 -9.99 -6.67
C ILE A 132 -21.70 -9.78 -7.54
N GLY A 133 -21.54 -9.63 -8.85
CA GLY A 133 -22.68 -9.51 -9.77
C GLY A 133 -23.58 -10.74 -9.73
N ILE A 134 -23.01 -11.94 -9.80
CA ILE A 134 -23.78 -13.19 -9.70
C ILE A 134 -24.51 -13.26 -8.36
N TYR A 135 -23.84 -12.89 -7.27
CA TYR A 135 -24.44 -12.85 -5.94
C TYR A 135 -25.67 -11.93 -5.89
N ILE A 136 -25.50 -10.65 -6.27
CA ILE A 136 -26.58 -9.64 -6.21
C ILE A 136 -27.76 -10.03 -7.09
N TYR A 137 -27.53 -10.53 -8.30
CA TYR A 137 -28.62 -10.78 -9.25
C TYR A 137 -29.31 -12.15 -9.10
N PHE A 138 -28.64 -13.15 -8.52
CA PHE A 138 -29.13 -14.53 -8.54
C PHE A 138 -29.13 -15.25 -7.21
N LEU A 139 -28.31 -14.83 -6.24
CA LEU A 139 -28.05 -15.61 -5.02
C LEU A 139 -28.33 -14.85 -3.73
N GLU A 140 -28.79 -13.59 -3.80
CA GLU A 140 -29.17 -12.79 -2.65
C GLU A 140 -30.32 -13.47 -1.88
N GLY A 141 -30.17 -13.57 -0.55
CA GLY A 141 -31.16 -14.23 0.33
C GLY A 141 -31.01 -15.75 0.46
N ILE A 142 -30.06 -16.38 -0.26
CA ILE A 142 -29.70 -17.79 -0.03
C ILE A 142 -28.86 -17.91 1.25
N GLU A 143 -29.21 -18.87 2.10
CA GLU A 143 -28.51 -19.12 3.36
C GLU A 143 -27.00 -19.29 3.14
N LEU A 144 -26.18 -18.66 3.99
CA LEU A 144 -24.71 -18.67 3.96
C LEU A 144 -24.06 -18.02 2.72
N MET A 145 -24.80 -17.58 1.72
CA MET A 145 -24.21 -17.03 0.50
C MET A 145 -23.40 -15.75 0.77
N ASP A 146 -23.89 -14.88 1.65
CA ASP A 146 -23.23 -13.65 2.09
C ASP A 146 -21.82 -13.94 2.67
N TRP A 147 -21.72 -15.01 3.46
CA TRP A 147 -20.46 -15.45 4.06
C TRP A 147 -19.51 -16.01 3.02
N LEU A 148 -20.02 -16.80 2.07
CA LEU A 148 -19.22 -17.39 1.00
C LEU A 148 -18.67 -16.32 0.05
N ILE A 149 -19.49 -15.35 -0.36
CA ILE A 149 -19.04 -14.25 -1.23
C ILE A 149 -18.06 -13.34 -0.48
N GLY A 150 -18.30 -13.08 0.81
CA GLY A 150 -17.37 -12.32 1.66
C GLY A 150 -16.02 -13.00 1.80
N LEU A 151 -16.00 -14.32 2.06
CA LEU A 151 -14.77 -15.10 2.16
C LEU A 151 -14.02 -15.16 0.83
N TYR A 152 -14.74 -15.34 -0.28
CA TYR A 152 -14.17 -15.32 -1.62
C TYR A 152 -13.52 -13.95 -1.93
N ALA A 153 -14.25 -12.85 -1.71
CA ALA A 153 -13.75 -11.51 -1.94
C ALA A 153 -12.51 -11.22 -1.07
N LEU A 154 -12.51 -11.64 0.20
CA LEU A 154 -11.36 -11.51 1.09
C LEU A 154 -10.15 -12.30 0.60
N PHE A 155 -10.33 -13.56 0.22
CA PHE A 155 -9.28 -14.42 -0.29
C PHE A 155 -8.67 -13.88 -1.59
N MET A 156 -9.51 -13.40 -2.51
CA MET A 156 -9.05 -12.80 -3.76
C MET A 156 -8.32 -11.47 -3.52
N THR A 157 -8.84 -10.63 -2.62
CA THR A 157 -8.17 -9.40 -2.18
C THR A 157 -6.77 -9.69 -1.66
N PHE A 158 -6.65 -10.66 -0.74
CA PHE A 158 -5.38 -11.07 -0.16
C PHE A 158 -4.41 -11.55 -1.25
N THR A 159 -4.85 -12.47 -2.10
CA THR A 159 -4.04 -13.06 -3.17
C THR A 159 -3.53 -12.01 -4.15
N ILE A 160 -4.40 -11.11 -4.60
CA ILE A 160 -4.06 -10.06 -5.57
C ILE A 160 -3.11 -9.03 -4.93
N HIS A 161 -3.36 -8.60 -3.69
CA HIS A 161 -2.44 -7.68 -3.01
C HIS A 161 -1.07 -8.32 -2.79
N MET A 162 -1.04 -9.58 -2.39
CA MET A 162 0.18 -10.36 -2.25
C MET A 162 0.94 -10.38 -3.58
N LEU A 163 0.25 -10.71 -4.68
CA LEU A 163 0.85 -10.81 -6.03
C LEU A 163 1.55 -9.50 -6.45
N PHE A 164 0.92 -8.36 -6.20
CA PHE A 164 1.44 -7.05 -6.61
C PHE A 164 2.46 -6.45 -5.62
N THR A 165 2.55 -6.95 -4.39
CA THR A 165 3.43 -6.38 -3.36
C THR A 165 4.91 -6.33 -3.78
N PRO A 166 5.51 -7.37 -4.40
CA PRO A 166 6.86 -7.29 -4.93
C PRO A 166 7.08 -6.11 -5.87
N ALA A 167 6.17 -5.89 -6.83
CA ALA A 167 6.28 -4.80 -7.78
C ALA A 167 6.24 -3.44 -7.07
N PHE A 168 5.33 -3.23 -6.11
CA PHE A 168 5.27 -2.01 -5.31
C PHE A 168 6.57 -1.75 -4.53
N VAL A 169 7.13 -2.79 -3.92
CA VAL A 169 8.36 -2.66 -3.13
C VAL A 169 9.58 -2.46 -4.00
N LEU A 170 9.64 -3.05 -5.19
CA LEU A 170 10.73 -2.82 -6.13
C LEU A 170 10.72 -1.37 -6.66
N LEU A 171 9.53 -0.87 -6.97
CA LEU A 171 9.31 0.48 -7.45
C LEU A 171 9.66 1.52 -6.38
N GLY A 172 9.15 1.32 -5.16
CA GLY A 172 9.40 2.23 -4.05
C GLY A 172 10.78 2.06 -3.41
N GLY A 173 11.12 0.83 -3.02
CA GLY A 173 12.34 0.50 -2.28
C GLY A 173 13.64 0.74 -3.06
N PHE A 174 13.60 0.53 -4.38
CA PHE A 174 14.80 0.58 -5.24
C PHE A 174 14.68 1.55 -6.42
N GLY A 175 13.53 2.22 -6.60
CA GLY A 175 13.35 3.19 -7.67
C GLY A 175 13.25 2.59 -9.08
N SER A 176 12.97 1.29 -9.18
CA SER A 176 12.83 0.60 -10.47
C SER A 176 11.72 1.23 -11.33
N SER A 177 11.81 1.11 -12.65
CA SER A 177 10.73 1.53 -13.56
C SER A 177 9.52 0.61 -13.42
N LEU A 178 8.34 1.06 -13.88
CA LEU A 178 7.10 0.27 -13.85
C LEU A 178 7.27 -1.13 -14.48
N TYR A 179 7.77 -1.19 -15.72
CA TYR A 179 7.97 -2.45 -16.44
C TYR A 179 8.93 -3.40 -15.70
N ASN A 180 10.08 -2.87 -15.28
CA ASN A 180 11.08 -3.67 -14.57
C ASN A 180 10.53 -4.18 -13.23
N SER A 181 9.79 -3.34 -12.51
CA SER A 181 9.19 -3.73 -11.22
C SER A 181 8.18 -4.86 -11.37
N LEU A 182 7.37 -4.84 -12.43
CA LEU A 182 6.43 -5.93 -12.74
C LEU A 182 7.17 -7.20 -13.15
N LYS A 183 8.13 -7.10 -14.08
CA LYS A 183 8.93 -8.23 -14.56
C LYS A 183 9.68 -8.91 -13.41
N TYR A 184 10.47 -8.15 -12.66
CA TYR A 184 11.23 -8.67 -11.52
C TYR A 184 10.33 -9.12 -10.37
N GLY A 185 9.17 -8.47 -10.18
CA GLY A 185 8.17 -8.93 -9.22
C GLY A 185 7.63 -10.32 -9.55
N LEU A 186 7.33 -10.58 -10.83
CA LEU A 186 6.88 -11.89 -11.30
C LEU A 186 7.99 -12.95 -11.26
N ASN A 187 9.22 -12.59 -11.63
CA ASN A 187 10.38 -13.50 -11.51
C ASN A 187 10.61 -13.89 -10.04
N PHE A 188 10.56 -12.91 -9.14
CA PHE A 188 10.68 -13.16 -7.70
C PHE A 188 9.60 -14.13 -7.19
N TRP A 189 8.36 -13.98 -7.66
CA TRP A 189 7.29 -14.92 -7.36
C TRP A 189 7.64 -16.34 -7.78
N ARG A 190 8.06 -16.52 -9.03
CA ARG A 190 8.45 -17.83 -9.57
C ARG A 190 9.49 -18.53 -8.68
N GLU A 191 10.46 -17.78 -8.18
CA GLU A 191 11.61 -18.35 -7.46
C GLU A 191 11.43 -18.49 -5.95
N LYS A 192 10.65 -17.59 -5.33
CA LYS A 192 10.60 -17.46 -3.87
C LYS A 192 9.18 -17.47 -3.28
N HIS A 193 8.15 -17.85 -4.04
CA HIS A 193 6.73 -17.81 -3.63
C HIS A 193 6.48 -18.34 -2.21
N ILE A 194 6.92 -19.55 -1.85
CA ILE A 194 6.65 -20.14 -0.52
C ILE A 194 7.15 -19.25 0.62
N TYR A 195 8.41 -18.79 0.51
CA TYR A 195 9.02 -17.94 1.52
C TYR A 195 8.39 -16.55 1.57
N PHE A 196 7.93 -16.04 0.43
CA PHE A 196 7.26 -14.75 0.35
C PHE A 196 5.85 -14.81 0.94
N ILE A 197 5.07 -15.86 0.65
CA ILE A 197 3.73 -16.08 1.23
C ILE A 197 3.81 -16.05 2.76
N GLY A 198 4.73 -16.81 3.36
CA GLY A 198 4.90 -16.81 4.82
C GLY A 198 5.22 -15.43 5.39
N LEU A 199 6.11 -14.68 4.71
CA LEU A 199 6.46 -13.32 5.13
C LEU A 199 5.31 -12.32 4.93
N TYR A 200 4.53 -12.48 3.86
CA TYR A 200 3.38 -11.65 3.56
C TYR A 200 2.22 -11.90 4.53
N ILE A 201 2.01 -13.15 4.98
CA ILE A 201 1.06 -13.46 6.05
C ILE A 201 1.45 -12.73 7.35
N LEU A 202 2.74 -12.74 7.72
CA LEU A 202 3.21 -11.97 8.89
C LEU A 202 2.99 -10.46 8.70
N PHE A 203 3.20 -9.96 7.49
CA PHE A 203 2.94 -8.56 7.15
C PHE A 203 1.45 -8.22 7.28
N ALA A 204 0.57 -9.08 6.78
CA ALA A 204 -0.88 -8.92 6.91
C ALA A 204 -1.32 -8.92 8.37
N PHE A 205 -0.79 -9.82 9.21
CA PHE A 205 -1.06 -9.79 10.66
C PHE A 205 -0.55 -8.51 11.33
N ALA A 206 0.67 -8.06 11.00
CA ALA A 206 1.19 -6.79 11.51
C ALA A 206 0.29 -5.61 11.11
N TRP A 207 -0.24 -5.63 9.89
CA TRP A 207 -1.20 -4.62 9.46
C TRP A 207 -2.53 -4.73 10.21
N LEU A 208 -3.08 -5.93 10.36
CA LEU A 208 -4.34 -6.17 11.10
C LEU A 208 -4.24 -5.77 12.58
N PHE A 209 -3.09 -5.98 13.21
CA PHE A 209 -2.87 -5.56 14.60
C PHE A 209 -2.92 -4.04 14.80
N ASN A 210 -2.80 -3.25 13.72
CA ASN A 210 -3.00 -1.81 13.82
C ASN A 210 -4.47 -1.43 14.10
N PHE A 211 -5.43 -2.33 13.88
CA PHE A 211 -6.84 -2.09 14.22
C PHE A 211 -7.20 -2.45 15.66
N ILE A 212 -6.30 -3.10 16.39
CA ILE A 212 -6.53 -3.49 17.78
C ILE A 212 -5.95 -2.39 18.69
N PRO A 213 -6.79 -1.71 19.51
CA PRO A 213 -6.32 -0.75 20.51
C PRO A 213 -5.24 -1.36 21.40
N PHE A 214 -4.29 -0.55 21.88
CA PHE A 214 -3.11 -0.95 22.67
C PHE A 214 -2.04 -1.77 21.93
N ILE A 215 -2.41 -2.70 21.04
CA ILE A 215 -1.46 -3.46 20.20
C ILE A 215 -0.97 -2.61 19.01
N GLN A 216 -1.76 -1.62 18.60
CA GLN A 216 -1.41 -0.73 17.48
C GLN A 216 -0.04 -0.05 17.61
N ILE A 217 0.37 0.37 18.81
CA ILE A 217 1.62 1.13 19.01
C ILE A 217 2.84 0.23 18.75
N PRO A 218 3.00 -0.92 19.43
CA PRO A 218 4.10 -1.83 19.12
C PRO A 218 4.00 -2.40 17.70
N SER A 219 2.79 -2.55 17.15
CA SER A 219 2.67 -2.97 15.76
C SER A 219 3.23 -1.93 14.79
N LEU A 220 2.77 -0.68 14.88
CA LEU A 220 3.10 0.41 13.97
C LEU A 220 4.58 0.83 14.04
N PHE A 221 5.17 0.83 15.23
CA PHE A 221 6.54 1.32 15.43
C PHE A 221 7.60 0.24 15.48
N PHE A 222 7.23 -1.04 15.63
CA PHE A 222 8.17 -2.14 15.70
C PHE A 222 7.85 -3.27 14.73
N LEU A 223 6.70 -3.94 14.87
CA LEU A 223 6.40 -5.14 14.08
C LEU A 223 6.30 -4.84 12.58
N TYR A 224 5.49 -3.83 12.22
CA TYR A 224 5.28 -3.42 10.85
C TYR A 224 6.59 -2.95 10.17
N PRO A 225 7.41 -2.05 10.76
CA PRO A 225 8.70 -1.68 10.17
C PRO A 225 9.65 -2.87 9.98
N VAL A 226 9.74 -3.79 10.94
CA VAL A 226 10.65 -4.95 10.87
C VAL A 226 10.22 -5.91 9.77
N VAL A 227 8.93 -6.27 9.73
CA VAL A 227 8.40 -7.22 8.75
C VAL A 227 8.42 -6.61 7.35
N TYR A 228 8.04 -5.34 7.21
CA TYR A 228 8.08 -4.66 5.92
C TYR A 228 9.54 -4.52 5.41
N ALA A 229 10.48 -4.12 6.28
CA ALA A 229 11.89 -4.09 5.91
C ALA A 229 12.43 -5.48 5.54
N ALA A 230 11.93 -6.56 6.15
CA ALA A 230 12.30 -7.93 5.77
C ALA A 230 11.83 -8.29 4.36
N ILE A 231 10.64 -7.81 3.93
CA ILE A 231 10.18 -7.94 2.54
C ILE A 231 11.13 -7.20 1.61
N VAL A 232 11.47 -5.94 1.93
CA VAL A 232 12.43 -5.13 1.16
C VAL A 232 13.77 -5.87 1.02
N VAL A 233 14.32 -6.38 2.13
CA VAL A 233 15.60 -7.12 2.12
C VAL A 233 15.52 -8.38 1.28
N MET A 234 14.41 -9.12 1.35
CA MET A 234 14.24 -10.35 0.58
C MET A 234 14.23 -10.08 -0.93
N LEU A 235 13.54 -9.01 -1.35
CA LEU A 235 13.47 -8.58 -2.76
C LEU A 235 14.79 -8.01 -3.26
N ARG A 236 15.53 -7.29 -2.42
CA ARG A 236 16.85 -6.78 -2.82
C ARG A 236 17.77 -7.91 -3.26
N ASN A 237 17.84 -8.95 -2.44
CA ASN A 237 18.77 -10.06 -2.67
C ASN A 237 18.47 -10.77 -3.99
N SER A 238 17.22 -10.83 -4.45
CA SER A 238 16.88 -11.45 -5.73
C SER A 238 17.26 -10.58 -6.93
N VAL A 239 17.09 -9.26 -6.85
CA VAL A 239 17.47 -8.36 -7.95
C VAL A 239 18.97 -8.35 -8.20
N THR A 240 19.79 -8.32 -7.14
CA THR A 240 21.25 -8.40 -7.30
C THR A 240 21.75 -9.74 -7.86
N ILE A 241 20.99 -10.84 -7.69
CA ILE A 241 21.37 -12.13 -8.27
C ILE A 241 21.17 -12.11 -9.80
N GLU A 242 20.11 -11.47 -10.29
CA GLU A 242 19.85 -11.36 -11.75
C GLU A 242 20.79 -10.37 -12.47
N GLU A 243 21.46 -9.44 -11.77
CA GLU A 243 22.47 -8.54 -12.38
C GLU A 243 23.87 -9.19 -12.49
N GLU A 244 24.10 -10.29 -11.78
CA GLU A 244 25.37 -11.03 -11.76
C GLU A 244 25.38 -12.27 -12.69
N GLU A 245 24.23 -12.66 -13.26
CA GLU A 245 24.04 -13.74 -14.25
C GLU A 245 23.84 -13.20 -15.68
#